data_AF-A0A4Q8CZT5-F1
#
_entry.id   AF-A0A4Q8CZT5-F1
#
_cell.length_a   1.000
_cell.length_b   1.000
_cell.length_c   1.000
_cell.angle_alpha   90.00
_cell.angle_beta   90.00
_cell.angle_gamma   90.00
#
_symmetry.space_group_name_H-M   'P 1'
#
loop_
_entity.id
_entity.type
_entity.pdbx_description
1 polymer ?
#
loop_
_entity_poly.entity_id
_entity_poly.type
_entity_poly.pdbx_seq_one_letter_code
_entity_poly.pdbx_strand_id
1 'polypeptide(L)'
;MEQDIYSPNPDEFRDAFIAFMLTVSSVAFHRGCEFGPMRMAYIAQYLAHEFKDRFSVEDAAIVMEDIGADSELALGALFEEFVYIACKYKNSADMANIDITIPGNTSDFDEETGNAFSDEAIQDIETVNGSIGRLLAKLPKWAQRIVEAILEALKLTRGG
;
A
#
# COMPACT_ATOMS: atom_id res chain seq x y z
N MET A 1 21.38 20.32 0.57
CA MET A 1 20.91 19.83 1.88
C MET A 1 20.77 18.35 1.73
N GLU A 2 21.43 17.57 2.58
CA GLU A 2 21.08 16.15 2.72
C GLU A 2 19.66 16.13 3.30
N GLN A 3 18.72 15.55 2.56
CA GLN A 3 17.42 15.22 3.13
C GLN A 3 17.63 13.91 3.89
N ASP A 4 17.57 13.97 5.21
CA ASP A 4 17.62 12.78 6.05
C ASP A 4 16.37 11.93 5.77
N ILE A 5 16.57 10.64 5.48
CA ILE A 5 15.46 9.70 5.31
C ILE A 5 14.78 9.53 6.68
N TYR A 6 13.50 9.87 6.72
CA TYR A 6 12.69 9.77 7.94
C TYR A 6 12.45 8.30 8.31
N SER A 7 12.74 7.94 9.57
CA SER A 7 12.41 6.62 10.10
C SER A 7 11.09 6.69 10.87
N PRO A 8 10.03 5.99 10.44
CA PRO A 8 8.73 6.05 11.08
C PRO A 8 8.73 5.36 12.45
N ASN A 9 7.76 5.70 13.30
CA ASN A 9 7.39 4.88 14.44
C ASN A 9 6.37 3.77 14.05
N PRO A 10 6.07 2.79 14.93
CA PRO A 10 5.14 1.70 14.62
C PRO A 10 3.74 2.11 14.20
N ASP A 11 3.18 3.17 14.79
CA ASP A 11 1.86 3.68 14.43
C ASP A 11 1.89 4.27 13.01
N GLU A 12 2.91 5.08 12.70
CA GLU A 12 3.08 5.69 11.37
C GLU A 12 3.31 4.65 10.29
N PHE A 13 4.16 3.66 10.55
CA PHE A 13 4.41 2.58 9.61
C PHE A 13 3.14 1.76 9.35
N ARG A 14 2.40 1.42 10.41
CA ARG A 14 1.11 0.73 10.32
C ARG A 14 0.14 1.53 9.45
N ASP A 15 -0.03 2.82 9.73
CA ASP A 15 -0.98 3.68 9.03
C ASP A 15 -0.59 3.86 7.56
N ALA A 16 0.70 4.02 7.26
CA ALA A 16 1.21 4.11 5.89
C ALA A 16 0.95 2.80 5.12
N PHE A 17 1.20 1.65 5.76
CA PHE A 17 0.99 0.37 5.10
C PHE A 17 -0.50 0.07 4.88
N ILE A 18 -1.36 0.41 5.84
CA ILE A 18 -2.82 0.34 5.66
C ILE A 18 -3.28 1.28 4.53
N ALA A 19 -2.79 2.51 4.49
CA ALA A 19 -3.10 3.47 3.44
C ALA A 19 -2.70 2.96 2.06
N PHE A 20 -1.52 2.38 1.95
CA PHE A 20 -1.06 1.68 0.75
C PHE A 20 -2.01 0.56 0.36
N MET A 21 -2.36 -0.37 1.26
CA MET A 21 -3.24 -1.50 0.95
C MET A 21 -4.65 -1.07 0.53
N LEU A 22 -5.24 -0.07 1.19
CA LEU A 22 -6.53 0.50 0.81
C LEU A 22 -6.47 1.15 -0.58
N THR A 23 -5.39 1.87 -0.87
CA THR A 23 -5.15 2.49 -2.17
C THR A 23 -5.02 1.45 -3.28
N VAL A 24 -4.20 0.41 -3.08
CA VAL A 24 -4.05 -0.72 -4.01
C VAL A 24 -5.41 -1.37 -4.28
N SER A 25 -6.21 -1.60 -3.25
CA SER A 25 -7.54 -2.17 -3.39
C SER A 25 -8.51 -1.27 -4.16
N SER A 26 -8.38 0.05 -4.01
CA SER A 26 -9.20 1.05 -4.70
C SER A 26 -8.85 1.11 -6.19
N VAL A 27 -7.56 1.08 -6.53
CA VAL A 27 -7.09 0.96 -7.92
C VAL A 27 -7.60 -0.35 -8.55
N ALA A 28 -7.44 -1.48 -7.86
CA ALA A 28 -7.96 -2.76 -8.33
C ALA A 28 -9.49 -2.74 -8.50
N PHE A 29 -10.22 -2.04 -7.64
CA PHE A 29 -11.67 -1.92 -7.74
C PHE A 29 -12.09 -1.19 -9.02
N HIS A 30 -11.56 0.02 -9.23
CA HIS A 30 -11.91 0.82 -10.40
C HIS A 30 -11.55 0.12 -11.71
N ARG A 31 -10.35 -0.48 -11.78
CA ARG A 31 -9.94 -1.26 -12.95
C ARG A 31 -10.76 -2.53 -13.13
N GLY A 32 -11.10 -3.24 -12.06
CA GLY A 32 -11.92 -4.45 -12.14
C GLY A 32 -13.37 -4.17 -12.53
N CYS A 33 -13.89 -2.97 -12.27
CA CYS A 33 -15.20 -2.54 -12.76
C CYS A 33 -15.18 -2.17 -14.25
N GLU A 34 -14.04 -1.67 -14.77
CA GLU A 34 -13.92 -1.17 -16.14
C GLU A 34 -13.36 -2.21 -17.13
N PHE A 35 -12.28 -2.90 -16.78
CA PHE A 35 -11.50 -3.74 -17.69
C PHE A 35 -11.39 -5.20 -17.27
N GLY A 36 -11.61 -5.49 -15.99
CA GLY A 36 -11.28 -6.77 -15.37
C GLY A 36 -12.49 -7.57 -14.85
N PRO A 37 -12.22 -8.69 -14.17
CA PRO A 37 -13.26 -9.44 -13.47
C PRO A 37 -13.69 -8.68 -12.20
N MET A 38 -14.89 -8.11 -12.22
CA MET A 38 -15.48 -7.37 -11.09
C MET A 38 -15.45 -8.15 -9.75
N ARG A 39 -15.47 -9.49 -9.79
CA ARG A 39 -15.32 -10.31 -8.58
C ARG A 39 -13.98 -10.09 -7.87
N MET A 40 -12.89 -9.88 -8.60
CA MET A 40 -11.56 -9.63 -8.03
C MET A 40 -11.47 -8.25 -7.40
N ALA A 41 -12.13 -7.25 -7.98
CA ALA A 41 -12.30 -5.92 -7.40
C ALA A 41 -12.92 -5.99 -5.99
N TYR A 42 -14.04 -6.71 -5.83
CA TYR A 42 -14.68 -6.87 -4.52
C TYR A 42 -13.84 -7.66 -3.52
N ILE A 43 -13.12 -8.68 -3.99
CA ILE A 43 -12.21 -9.46 -3.14
C ILE A 43 -11.08 -8.55 -2.62
N ALA A 44 -10.47 -7.72 -3.47
CA ALA A 44 -9.42 -6.80 -3.07
C ALA A 44 -9.90 -5.83 -1.99
N GLN A 45 -11.05 -5.19 -2.20
CA GLN A 45 -11.63 -4.29 -1.20
C GLN A 45 -11.93 -4.99 0.12
N TYR A 46 -12.60 -6.15 0.10
CA TYR A 46 -12.91 -6.90 1.31
C TYR A 46 -11.65 -7.24 2.11
N LEU A 47 -10.63 -7.75 1.42
CA LEU A 47 -9.38 -8.13 2.05
C LEU A 47 -8.60 -6.94 2.61
N ALA A 48 -8.64 -5.78 1.94
CA ALA A 48 -7.97 -4.58 2.43
C ALA A 48 -8.65 -4.02 3.70
N HIS A 49 -9.97 -4.12 3.81
CA HIS A 49 -10.69 -3.77 5.04
C HIS A 49 -10.37 -4.76 6.17
N GLU A 50 -10.39 -6.07 5.89
CA GLU A 50 -9.98 -7.10 6.86
C GLU A 50 -8.53 -6.89 7.35
N PHE A 51 -7.63 -6.47 6.44
CA PHE A 51 -6.26 -6.11 6.78
C PHE A 51 -6.23 -4.90 7.72
N LYS A 52 -6.90 -3.81 7.37
CA LYS A 52 -7.00 -2.59 8.18
C LYS A 52 -7.48 -2.89 9.61
N ASP A 53 -8.51 -3.70 9.74
CA ASP A 53 -9.17 -3.97 11.02
C ASP A 53 -8.34 -4.88 11.93
N ARG A 54 -7.45 -5.69 11.35
CA ARG A 54 -6.69 -6.71 12.09
C ARG A 54 -5.21 -6.42 12.26
N PHE A 55 -4.62 -5.63 11.37
CA PHE A 55 -3.20 -5.33 11.43
C PHE A 55 -2.96 -4.33 12.57
N SER A 56 -2.35 -4.82 13.65
CA SER A 56 -2.18 -4.09 14.89
C SER A 56 -0.88 -3.28 14.92
N VAL A 57 -0.77 -2.37 15.88
CA VAL A 57 0.48 -1.60 16.12
C VAL A 57 1.58 -2.54 16.58
N GLU A 58 1.22 -3.58 17.36
CA GLU A 58 2.14 -4.62 17.79
C GLU A 58 2.68 -5.44 16.62
N ASP A 59 1.84 -5.79 15.63
CA ASP A 59 2.30 -6.46 14.41
C ASP A 59 3.29 -5.58 13.65
N ALA A 60 3.01 -4.27 13.53
CA ALA A 60 3.90 -3.31 12.89
C ALA A 60 5.24 -3.17 13.63
N ALA A 61 5.22 -3.09 14.96
CA ALA A 61 6.43 -3.01 15.77
C ALA A 61 7.35 -4.23 15.57
N ILE A 62 6.79 -5.45 15.52
CA ILE A 62 7.55 -6.68 15.26
C ILE A 62 8.19 -6.64 13.86
N VAL A 63 7.43 -6.24 12.85
CA VAL A 63 7.93 -6.12 11.47
C VAL A 63 9.06 -5.11 11.38
N MET A 64 8.90 -3.96 12.04
CA MET A 64 9.92 -2.91 12.08
C MET A 64 11.17 -3.32 12.84
N GLU A 65 11.06 -4.04 13.95
CA GLU A 65 12.23 -4.56 14.68
C GLU A 65 13.02 -5.53 13.79
N ASP A 66 12.32 -6.42 13.09
CA ASP A 66 12.91 -7.40 12.18
C ASP A 66 13.57 -6.79 10.93
N ILE A 67 13.09 -5.64 10.45
CA ILE A 67 13.65 -4.91 9.30
C ILE A 67 14.74 -3.93 9.74
N GLY A 68 14.47 -3.17 10.80
CA GLY A 68 15.32 -2.11 11.35
C GLY A 68 16.61 -2.64 11.95
N ALA A 69 16.62 -3.88 12.45
CA ALA A 69 17.86 -4.56 12.87
C ALA A 69 18.89 -4.67 11.72
N ASP A 70 18.42 -4.73 10.47
CA ASP A 70 19.27 -4.86 9.28
C ASP A 70 19.54 -3.51 8.59
N SER A 71 18.59 -2.56 8.59
CA SER A 71 18.78 -1.21 8.03
C SER A 71 17.61 -0.24 8.30
N GLU A 72 17.79 0.75 9.19
CA GLU A 72 16.79 1.82 9.43
C GLU A 72 16.48 2.65 8.17
N LEU A 73 17.48 2.92 7.32
CA LEU A 73 17.27 3.66 6.07
C LEU A 73 16.36 2.92 5.09
N ALA A 74 16.43 1.59 5.06
CA ALA A 74 15.55 0.79 4.21
C ALA A 74 14.09 0.86 4.70
N LEU A 75 13.88 0.92 6.02
CA LEU A 75 12.56 1.09 6.60
C LEU A 75 11.96 2.46 6.27
N GLY A 76 12.75 3.52 6.39
CA GLY A 76 12.33 4.87 6.01
C GLY A 76 12.01 4.98 4.52
N ALA A 77 12.85 4.42 3.64
CA ALA A 77 12.57 4.40 2.20
C ALA A 77 11.26 3.66 1.88
N LEU A 78 10.99 2.53 2.54
CA LEU A 78 9.77 1.76 2.34
C LEU A 78 8.52 2.50 2.83
N PHE A 79 8.64 3.21 3.94
CA PHE A 79 7.58 4.09 4.45
C PHE A 79 7.24 5.19 3.44
N GLU A 80 8.25 5.87 2.91
CA GLU A 80 8.06 6.92 1.90
C GLU A 80 7.41 6.36 0.62
N GLU A 81 7.81 5.16 0.18
CA GLU A 81 7.17 4.49 -0.97
C GLU A 81 5.67 4.23 -0.74
N PHE A 82 5.27 3.81 0.48
CA PHE A 82 3.87 3.63 0.82
C PHE A 82 3.08 4.93 0.81
N VAL A 83 3.63 5.97 1.44
CA VAL A 83 3.03 7.31 1.48
C VAL A 83 2.90 7.88 0.07
N TYR A 84 3.94 7.77 -0.75
CA TYR A 84 3.95 8.22 -2.14
C TYR A 84 2.81 7.60 -2.95
N ILE A 85 2.66 6.28 -2.92
CA ILE A 85 1.58 5.59 -3.64
C ILE A 85 0.20 6.00 -3.11
N ALA A 86 0.04 6.10 -1.79
CA ALA A 86 -1.22 6.51 -1.18
C ALA A 86 -1.61 7.93 -1.58
N CYS A 87 -0.65 8.87 -1.64
CA CYS A 87 -0.86 10.23 -2.10
C CYS A 87 -1.20 10.27 -3.60
N LYS A 88 -0.33 9.71 -4.45
CA LYS A 88 -0.48 9.75 -5.92
C LYS A 88 -1.85 9.21 -6.36
N TYR A 89 -2.32 8.13 -5.73
CA TYR A 89 -3.59 7.47 -6.10
C TYR A 89 -4.74 7.74 -5.12
N LYS A 90 -4.65 8.75 -4.25
CA LYS A 90 -5.68 9.09 -3.26
C LYS A 90 -7.08 9.27 -3.87
N ASN A 91 -7.16 9.91 -5.04
CA ASN A 91 -8.41 10.11 -5.77
C ASN A 91 -9.15 8.78 -6.04
N SER A 92 -8.44 7.67 -6.19
CA SER A 92 -9.06 6.35 -6.37
C SER A 92 -9.84 5.91 -5.13
N ALA A 93 -9.30 6.16 -3.94
CA ALA A 93 -9.97 5.86 -2.69
C ALA A 93 -11.16 6.81 -2.44
N ASP A 94 -10.98 8.10 -2.72
CA ASP A 94 -12.06 9.10 -2.63
C ASP A 94 -13.25 8.72 -3.53
N MET A 95 -12.98 8.32 -4.77
CA MET A 95 -14.01 7.83 -5.70
C MET A 95 -14.71 6.55 -5.22
N ALA A 96 -14.02 5.73 -4.43
CA ALA A 96 -14.58 4.52 -3.83
C ALA A 96 -15.29 4.78 -2.48
N ASN A 97 -15.34 6.04 -2.02
CA ASN A 97 -15.80 6.43 -0.67
C ASN A 97 -15.05 5.71 0.45
N ILE A 98 -13.75 5.46 0.25
CA ILE A 98 -12.88 4.84 1.26
C ILE A 98 -12.07 5.96 1.91
N ASP A 99 -12.27 6.15 3.21
CA ASP A 99 -11.50 7.11 4.00
C ASP A 99 -10.12 6.53 4.32
N ILE A 100 -9.08 7.22 3.86
CA ILE A 100 -7.67 6.87 4.06
C ILE A 100 -6.97 7.98 4.84
N THR A 101 -6.39 7.59 5.98
CA THR A 101 -5.46 8.44 6.72
C THR A 101 -4.04 8.15 6.23
N ILE A 102 -3.36 9.17 5.70
CA ILE A 102 -1.98 9.05 5.21
C ILE A 102 -1.07 9.76 6.24
N PRO A 103 -0.12 9.05 6.88
CA PRO A 103 0.80 9.66 7.84
C PRO A 103 1.97 10.37 7.13
N GLY A 104 2.77 11.10 7.91
CA GLY A 104 3.99 11.76 7.43
C GLY A 104 3.75 13.15 6.82
N ASN A 105 4.81 13.72 6.25
CA ASN A 105 4.73 15.01 5.57
C ASN A 105 4.27 14.83 4.12
N THR A 106 2.97 14.93 3.87
CA THR A 106 2.43 14.74 2.51
C THR A 106 2.71 15.91 1.57
N SER A 107 3.19 17.06 2.08
CA SER A 107 3.38 18.28 1.29
C SER A 107 4.29 18.09 0.09
N ASP A 108 5.27 17.19 0.21
CA ASP A 108 6.23 16.88 -0.84
C ASP A 108 5.62 16.04 -1.98
N PHE A 109 4.38 15.55 -1.79
CA PHE A 109 3.63 14.73 -2.74
C PHE A 109 2.28 15.34 -3.15
N ASP A 110 1.94 16.55 -2.68
CA ASP A 110 0.62 17.16 -2.91
C ASP A 110 0.31 17.41 -4.40
N GLU A 111 1.35 17.55 -5.24
CA GLU A 111 1.21 17.74 -6.69
C GLU A 111 1.14 16.41 -7.46
N GLU A 112 1.39 15.27 -6.81
CA GLU A 112 1.38 13.96 -7.45
C GLU A 112 -0.06 13.51 -7.69
N THR A 113 -0.45 13.36 -8.95
CA THR A 113 -1.76 12.83 -9.32
C THR A 113 -1.62 11.69 -10.30
N GLY A 114 -2.05 10.50 -9.87
CA GLY A 114 -2.10 9.29 -10.67
C GLY A 114 -3.49 8.99 -11.18
N ASN A 115 -3.56 8.39 -12.37
CA ASN A 115 -4.80 7.85 -12.93
C ASN A 115 -4.93 6.36 -12.59
N ALA A 116 -5.91 5.98 -11.78
CA ALA A 116 -6.13 4.57 -11.41
C ALA A 116 -6.41 3.63 -12.59
N PHE A 117 -6.88 4.16 -13.72
CA PHE A 117 -7.18 3.40 -14.93
C PHE A 117 -5.96 3.23 -15.85
N SER A 118 -4.83 3.88 -15.58
CA SER A 118 -3.62 3.74 -16.40
C SER A 118 -2.84 2.49 -16.03
N ASP A 119 -2.12 1.93 -17.01
CA ASP A 119 -1.19 0.82 -16.75
C ASP A 119 0.01 1.24 -15.89
N GLU A 120 0.31 2.54 -15.84
CA GLU A 120 1.30 3.13 -14.93
C GLU A 120 0.93 2.85 -13.47
N ALA A 121 -0.36 2.89 -13.10
CA ALA A 121 -0.81 2.57 -11.74
C ALA A 121 -0.38 1.16 -11.29
N ILE A 122 -0.44 0.18 -12.19
CA ILE A 122 0.03 -1.18 -11.90
C ILE A 122 1.55 -1.19 -11.79
N GLN A 123 2.27 -0.52 -12.69
CA GLN A 123 3.73 -0.50 -12.70
C GLN A 123 4.31 0.15 -11.44
N ASP A 124 3.72 1.27 -11.00
CA ASP A 124 4.11 1.97 -9.78
C ASP A 124 3.92 1.07 -8.55
N ILE A 125 2.75 0.43 -8.43
CA ILE A 125 2.46 -0.49 -7.32
C ILE A 125 3.36 -1.74 -7.38
N GLU A 126 3.62 -2.29 -8.57
CA GLU A 126 4.52 -3.43 -8.74
C GLU A 126 5.99 -3.09 -8.41
N THR A 127 6.39 -1.83 -8.60
CA THR A 127 7.73 -1.35 -8.23
C THR A 127 7.89 -1.39 -6.71
N VAL A 128 6.93 -0.86 -5.97
CA VAL A 128 6.88 -0.96 -4.50
C VAL A 128 6.74 -2.42 -4.05
N ASN A 129 6.03 -3.27 -4.80
CA ASN A 129 5.97 -4.70 -4.51
C ASN A 129 7.37 -5.38 -4.54
N GLY A 130 8.26 -4.91 -5.43
CA GLY A 130 9.66 -5.34 -5.44
C GLY A 130 10.39 -4.99 -4.15
N SER A 131 10.12 -3.81 -3.59
CA SER A 131 10.69 -3.29 -2.34
C SER A 131 10.13 -3.99 -1.09
N ILE A 132 8.82 -4.33 -1.06
CA ILE A 132 8.19 -5.00 0.09
C ILE A 132 8.52 -6.49 0.20
N GLY A 133 9.23 -7.11 -0.76
CA GLY A 133 9.48 -8.56 -0.73
C GLY A 133 10.13 -9.04 0.59
N ARG A 134 11.02 -8.23 1.18
CA ARG A 134 11.59 -8.49 2.50
C ARG A 134 10.58 -8.31 3.63
N LEU A 135 9.74 -7.27 3.55
CA LEU A 135 8.66 -7.02 4.50
C LEU A 135 7.64 -8.16 4.50
N LEU A 136 7.23 -8.67 3.34
CA LEU A 136 6.26 -9.76 3.22
C LEU A 136 6.70 -11.01 3.99
N ALA A 137 8.01 -11.31 3.99
CA ALA A 137 8.57 -12.44 4.73
C ALA A 137 8.56 -12.25 6.25
N LYS A 138 8.39 -11.01 6.74
CA LYS A 138 8.34 -10.65 8.16
C LYS A 138 6.92 -10.48 8.68
N LEU A 139 5.93 -10.36 7.80
CA LEU A 139 4.54 -10.24 8.21
C LEU A 139 4.03 -11.50 8.92
N PRO A 140 3.05 -11.37 9.83
CA PRO A 140 2.24 -12.50 10.24
C PRO A 140 1.68 -13.25 9.02
N LYS A 141 1.68 -14.59 9.05
CA LYS A 141 1.25 -15.42 7.90
C LYS A 141 -0.12 -15.07 7.34
N TRP A 142 -1.04 -14.62 8.19
CA TRP A 142 -2.37 -14.20 7.76
C TRP A 142 -2.30 -12.91 6.95
N ALA A 143 -1.49 -11.94 7.38
CA ALA A 143 -1.29 -10.65 6.72
C ALA A 143 -0.57 -10.84 5.39
N GLN A 144 0.49 -11.66 5.35
CA GLN A 144 1.19 -12.02 4.11
C GLN A 144 0.22 -12.54 3.04
N ARG A 145 -0.64 -13.50 3.39
CA ARG A 145 -1.63 -14.08 2.46
C ARG A 145 -2.64 -13.05 1.95
N ILE A 146 -3.05 -12.11 2.80
CA ILE A 146 -3.96 -11.04 2.42
C ILE A 146 -3.27 -10.10 1.43
N VAL A 147 -2.05 -9.66 1.71
CA VAL A 147 -1.29 -8.76 0.84
C VAL A 147 -1.03 -9.40 -0.52
N GLU A 148 -0.58 -10.66 -0.54
CA GLU A 148 -0.38 -11.42 -1.79
C GLU A 148 -1.67 -11.52 -2.61
N ALA A 149 -2.81 -11.81 -1.97
CA ALA A 149 -4.10 -11.91 -2.64
C ALA A 149 -4.59 -10.56 -3.20
N ILE A 150 -4.36 -9.45 -2.49
CA ILE A 150 -4.71 -8.10 -2.97
C ILE A 150 -3.86 -7.72 -4.18
N LEU A 151 -2.55 -7.98 -4.13
CA LEU A 151 -1.63 -7.68 -5.24
C LEU A 151 -1.93 -8.56 -6.46
N GLU A 152 -2.29 -9.82 -6.25
CA GLU A 152 -2.71 -10.69 -7.35
C GLU A 152 -4.05 -10.23 -7.95
N ALA A 153 -5.00 -9.80 -7.12
CA ALA A 153 -6.26 -9.22 -7.58
C ALA A 153 -6.01 -7.97 -8.45
N LEU A 154 -5.07 -7.09 -8.07
CA LEU A 154 -4.66 -5.95 -8.90
C LEU A 154 -4.14 -6.42 -10.27
N LYS A 155 -3.25 -7.40 -10.32
CA LYS A 155 -2.71 -7.91 -11.60
C LYS A 155 -3.78 -8.48 -12.51
N LEU A 156 -4.77 -9.17 -11.95
CA LEU A 156 -5.90 -9.71 -12.70
C LEU A 156 -6.83 -8.62 -13.26
N THR A 157 -6.68 -7.36 -12.83
CA THR A 157 -7.43 -6.20 -13.34
C THR A 157 -6.66 -5.40 -14.40
N ARG A 158 -5.54 -5.93 -14.90
CA ARG A 158 -4.74 -5.29 -15.96
C ARG A 158 -5.51 -5.10 -17.28
N GLY A 159 -6.63 -5.79 -17.49
CA GLY A 159 -7.33 -5.84 -18.77
C GLY A 159 -6.60 -6.79 -19.72
N GLY A 160 -7.35 -7.49 -20.57
CA GLY A 160 -6.81 -8.41 -21.58
C GLY A 160 -6.34 -7.70 -22.84
#